data_AF-A0A662X2E9-F1
#
_entry.id   AF-A0A662X2E9-F1
#
_cell.length_a   1.000
_cell.length_b   1.000
_cell.length_c   1.000
_cell.angle_alpha   90.00
_cell.angle_beta   90.00
_cell.angle_gamma   90.00
#
_symmetry.space_group_name_H-M   'P 1'
#
loop_
_entity.id
_entity.type
_entity.pdbx_description
1 polymer ?
#
loop_
_entity_poly.entity_id
_entity_poly.type
_entity_poly.pdbx_seq_one_letter_code
_entity_poly.pdbx_strand_id
1 'polypeptide(L)'
;MAGPKRRSQAPATPTAVQPTPASQKPIKIPAPGSPSWRLALWSSHMPNLLVFVVAAAAVFFEFTTHPSYAHSTELQSLLKHSFIVWVCLTARVQLADFVIPPVAARRPPSLRGLLTRHARALFVALAANSAGTTIIRPLFGAAPQYEETVRLVVPIYFLVEIVVDGLRVPMPALNAIAGLSVSWLKAVTISKLVMQWQASADAHPLTFVVVSSANLYASGVMLRFLSHYNRTHRVLELSMSVFWSVVQIAGASAAIGIVAHVANHFTQRQERQLEARALYFCVAWFALNKYWRKPLGVLLVLFFVPNATTQGKTKPKTN
;
A
#
# COMPACT_ATOMS: atom_id res chain seq x y z
N MET A 1 35.11 -21.53 76.15
CA MET A 1 34.05 -20.50 76.27
C MET A 1 32.77 -21.06 75.66
N ALA A 2 31.61 -20.69 76.21
CA ALA A 2 30.22 -20.88 75.70
C ALA A 2 29.84 -22.23 75.03
N GLY A 3 28.92 -22.98 75.66
CA GLY A 3 28.18 -24.08 75.02
C GLY A 3 26.87 -23.62 74.35
N PRO A 4 25.80 -24.44 74.37
CA PRO A 4 25.66 -25.60 73.48
C PRO A 4 24.25 -25.74 72.85
N LYS A 5 24.00 -26.85 72.11
CA LYS A 5 22.70 -27.31 71.51
C LYS A 5 22.31 -26.56 70.21
N ARG A 6 21.55 -27.08 69.23
CA ARG A 6 20.68 -28.29 69.01
C ARG A 6 20.48 -28.43 67.46
N ARG A 7 19.85 -29.43 66.80
CA ARG A 7 19.09 -30.67 67.14
C ARG A 7 19.00 -31.62 65.91
N SER A 8 19.38 -32.90 66.06
CA SER A 8 18.86 -34.12 65.37
C SER A 8 18.83 -34.29 63.82
N GLN A 9 19.02 -35.55 63.40
CA GLN A 9 18.97 -36.08 62.02
C GLN A 9 17.55 -36.57 61.61
N ALA A 10 17.32 -36.70 60.29
CA ALA A 10 16.58 -37.71 59.46
C ALA A 10 15.44 -38.58 60.09
N PRO A 11 14.41 -39.08 59.33
CA PRO A 11 14.54 -39.79 58.04
C PRO A 11 13.33 -39.74 57.04
N ALA A 12 13.14 -40.82 56.26
CA ALA A 12 12.58 -40.97 54.91
C ALA A 12 11.04 -40.98 54.67
N THR A 13 10.70 -41.16 53.39
CA THR A 13 9.43 -41.12 52.61
C THR A 13 8.24 -41.96 53.12
N PRO A 14 7.00 -41.62 52.69
CA PRO A 14 6.28 -42.52 51.77
C PRO A 14 5.45 -41.83 50.65
N THR A 15 5.10 -42.59 49.62
CA THR A 15 4.29 -42.20 48.43
C THR A 15 2.78 -42.32 48.69
N ALA A 16 1.94 -41.40 48.17
CA ALA A 16 0.69 -41.71 47.42
C ALA A 16 -0.24 -40.49 47.12
N VAL A 17 -1.07 -40.66 46.09
CA VAL A 17 -2.34 -39.95 45.72
C VAL A 17 -2.29 -38.53 45.12
N GLN A 18 -2.83 -38.39 43.90
CA GLN A 18 -3.22 -37.13 43.25
C GLN A 18 -4.53 -36.54 43.83
N PRO A 19 -4.64 -35.21 43.96
CA PRO A 19 -5.92 -34.51 43.97
C PRO A 19 -6.16 -33.77 42.63
N THR A 20 -7.24 -34.12 41.93
CA THR A 20 -7.71 -33.43 40.71
C THR A 20 -8.35 -32.08 41.04
N PRO A 21 -7.94 -30.96 40.43
CA PRO A 21 -8.67 -29.70 40.53
C PRO A 21 -9.57 -29.47 39.30
N ALA A 22 -10.88 -29.43 39.55
CA ALA A 22 -11.95 -28.76 38.79
C ALA A 22 -11.90 -28.71 37.25
N SER A 23 -12.90 -29.35 36.64
CA SER A 23 -13.32 -29.15 35.24
C SER A 23 -13.40 -27.65 34.89
N GLN A 24 -12.43 -27.17 34.12
CA GLN A 24 -12.51 -25.86 33.49
C GLN A 24 -13.57 -25.95 32.40
N LYS A 25 -14.75 -25.33 32.65
CA LYS A 25 -15.71 -25.05 31.57
C LYS A 25 -14.94 -24.42 30.41
N PRO A 26 -15.01 -24.98 29.18
CA PRO A 26 -14.32 -24.38 28.05
C PRO A 26 -14.80 -22.94 27.95
N ILE A 27 -13.86 -22.00 28.05
CA ILE A 27 -14.11 -20.61 27.71
C ILE A 27 -14.64 -20.66 26.28
N LYS A 28 -15.92 -20.31 26.10
CA LYS A 28 -16.49 -20.09 24.76
C LYS A 28 -15.73 -18.91 24.18
N ILE A 29 -14.64 -19.21 23.47
CA ILE A 29 -14.09 -18.34 22.45
C ILE A 29 -15.30 -17.97 21.60
N PRO A 30 -15.69 -16.68 21.52
CA PRO A 30 -16.79 -16.30 20.66
C PRO A 30 -16.45 -16.80 19.27
N ALA A 31 -17.30 -17.67 18.72
CA ALA A 31 -17.14 -18.10 17.34
C ALA A 31 -17.00 -16.83 16.48
N PRO A 32 -16.06 -16.79 15.51
CA PRO A 32 -15.87 -15.61 14.68
C PRO A 32 -17.19 -15.32 13.97
N GLY A 33 -17.92 -14.35 14.49
CA GLY A 33 -19.25 -14.00 14.00
C GLY A 33 -19.13 -13.67 12.53
N SER A 34 -20.01 -14.28 11.71
CA SER A 34 -20.07 -13.97 10.29
C SER A 34 -20.08 -12.44 10.13
N PRO A 35 -19.18 -11.85 9.30
CA PRO A 35 -19.13 -10.42 9.14
C PRO A 35 -20.54 -9.96 8.73
N SER A 36 -21.09 -8.99 9.45
CA SER A 36 -22.45 -8.54 9.19
C SER A 36 -22.61 -8.24 7.70
N TRP A 37 -23.74 -8.62 7.10
CA TRP A 37 -23.92 -8.51 5.65
C TRP A 37 -23.63 -7.08 5.14
N ARG A 38 -23.90 -6.06 5.98
CA ARG A 38 -23.53 -4.66 5.76
C ARG A 38 -22.01 -4.46 5.66
N LEU A 39 -21.23 -5.04 6.56
CA LEU A 39 -19.76 -5.01 6.49
C LEU A 39 -19.26 -5.69 5.20
N ALA A 40 -19.82 -6.83 4.82
CA ALA A 40 -19.45 -7.52 3.57
C ALA A 40 -19.85 -6.74 2.30
N LEU A 41 -20.98 -6.03 2.35
CA LEU A 41 -21.46 -5.15 1.28
C LEU A 41 -20.50 -3.96 1.09
N TRP A 42 -20.21 -3.21 2.17
CA TRP A 42 -19.44 -1.96 2.10
C TRP A 42 -17.92 -2.16 2.01
N SER A 43 -17.37 -3.28 2.53
CA SER A 43 -15.93 -3.57 2.44
C SER A 43 -15.49 -4.24 1.13
N SER A 44 -16.40 -4.90 0.41
CA SER A 44 -16.05 -5.71 -0.78
C SER A 44 -16.93 -5.46 -1.99
N HIS A 45 -18.25 -5.64 -1.88
CA HIS A 45 -19.16 -5.58 -3.04
C HIS A 45 -19.25 -4.17 -3.64
N MET A 46 -19.52 -3.16 -2.81
CA MET A 46 -19.64 -1.76 -3.26
C MET A 46 -18.33 -1.20 -3.83
N PRO A 47 -17.14 -1.42 -3.21
CA PRO A 47 -15.87 -1.10 -3.83
C PRO A 47 -15.64 -1.77 -5.19
N ASN A 48 -16.01 -3.05 -5.35
CA ASN A 48 -15.88 -3.74 -6.64
C ASN A 48 -16.78 -3.13 -7.71
N LEU A 49 -18.05 -2.87 -7.37
CA LEU A 49 -19.02 -2.26 -8.27
C LEU A 49 -18.58 -0.86 -8.72
N LEU A 50 -18.17 -0.01 -7.78
CA LEU A 50 -17.68 1.34 -8.08
C LEU A 50 -16.41 1.33 -8.93
N VAL A 51 -15.47 0.40 -8.66
CA VAL A 51 -14.28 0.21 -9.51
C VAL A 51 -14.65 -0.20 -10.93
N PHE A 52 -15.65 -1.06 -11.11
CA PHE A 52 -16.15 -1.45 -12.43
C PHE A 52 -16.84 -0.28 -13.15
N VAL A 53 -17.77 0.41 -12.48
CA VAL A 53 -18.51 1.55 -13.03
C VAL A 53 -17.57 2.70 -13.42
N VAL A 54 -16.60 3.05 -12.56
CA VAL A 54 -15.62 4.11 -12.87
C VAL A 54 -14.67 3.69 -13.99
N ALA A 55 -14.27 2.41 -14.08
CA ALA A 55 -13.49 1.93 -15.22
C ALA A 55 -14.28 2.01 -16.53
N ALA A 56 -15.58 1.65 -16.52
CA ALA A 56 -16.45 1.74 -17.68
C ALA A 56 -16.64 3.20 -18.12
N ALA A 57 -16.94 4.11 -17.18
CA ALA A 57 -17.06 5.53 -17.45
C ALA A 57 -15.76 6.14 -17.98
N ALA A 58 -14.60 5.77 -17.41
CA ALA A 58 -13.29 6.28 -17.85
C ALA A 58 -12.95 5.94 -19.30
N VAL A 59 -13.43 4.79 -19.80
CA VAL A 59 -13.27 4.39 -21.21
C VAL A 59 -14.37 4.98 -22.09
N PHE A 60 -15.63 4.99 -21.62
CA PHE A 60 -16.76 5.51 -22.38
C PHE A 60 -16.61 7.01 -22.70
N PHE A 61 -16.13 7.80 -21.73
CA PHE A 61 -15.80 9.22 -21.91
C PHE A 61 -14.32 9.46 -22.30
N GLU A 62 -13.58 8.40 -22.63
CA GLU A 62 -12.18 8.44 -23.11
C GLU A 62 -11.19 9.20 -22.20
N PHE A 63 -11.49 9.37 -20.91
CA PHE A 63 -10.70 10.19 -19.99
C PHE A 63 -9.25 9.72 -19.75
N THR A 64 -8.92 8.49 -20.14
CA THR A 64 -7.56 7.91 -20.05
C THR A 64 -6.81 7.89 -21.38
N THR A 65 -7.51 8.13 -22.51
CA THR A 65 -6.98 7.95 -23.88
C THR A 65 -7.07 9.21 -24.73
N HIS A 66 -8.09 10.05 -24.53
CA HIS A 66 -8.31 11.26 -25.31
C HIS A 66 -7.16 12.25 -25.13
N PRO A 67 -6.59 12.83 -26.21
CA PRO A 67 -5.40 13.69 -26.15
C PRO A 67 -5.52 14.83 -25.13
N SER A 68 -6.67 15.49 -25.00
CA SER A 68 -6.88 16.59 -24.04
C SER A 68 -6.58 16.20 -22.58
N TYR A 69 -6.86 14.96 -22.18
CA TYR A 69 -6.55 14.47 -20.83
C TYR A 69 -5.19 13.78 -20.78
N ALA A 70 -4.90 12.92 -21.76
CA ALA A 70 -3.66 12.17 -21.80
C ALA A 70 -2.42 13.09 -21.96
N HIS A 71 -2.53 14.21 -22.68
CA HIS A 71 -1.41 15.13 -22.95
C HIS A 71 -1.39 16.38 -22.07
N SER A 72 -2.47 16.70 -21.33
CA SER A 72 -2.51 17.84 -20.40
C SER A 72 -1.37 17.79 -19.38
N THR A 73 -0.51 18.82 -19.41
CA THR A 73 0.63 18.98 -18.51
C THR A 73 0.18 19.31 -17.09
N GLU A 74 -0.87 20.12 -16.95
CA GLU A 74 -1.50 20.48 -15.67
C GLU A 74 -2.08 19.25 -14.97
N LEU A 75 -2.86 18.43 -15.69
CA LEU A 75 -3.43 17.20 -15.14
C LEU A 75 -2.33 16.22 -14.75
N GLN A 76 -1.33 16.00 -15.61
CA GLN A 76 -0.17 15.16 -15.27
C GLN A 76 0.61 15.68 -14.06
N SER A 77 0.76 17.00 -13.92
CA SER A 77 1.39 17.63 -12.76
C SER A 77 0.57 17.34 -11.50
N LEU A 78 -0.73 17.65 -11.50
CA LEU A 78 -1.63 17.39 -10.36
C LEU A 78 -1.61 15.92 -9.96
N LEU A 79 -1.72 15.00 -10.93
CA LEU A 79 -1.70 13.56 -10.67
C LEU A 79 -0.35 13.07 -10.10
N LYS A 80 0.80 13.65 -10.53
CA LYS A 80 2.11 13.40 -9.92
C LYS A 80 2.16 13.89 -8.46
N HIS A 81 1.64 15.08 -8.18
CA HIS A 81 1.54 15.60 -6.80
C HIS A 81 0.65 14.68 -5.94
N SER A 82 -0.51 14.22 -6.46
CA SER A 82 -1.37 13.26 -5.77
C SER A 82 -0.68 11.91 -5.52
N PHE A 83 0.21 11.46 -6.41
CA PHE A 83 1.02 10.25 -6.19
C PHE A 83 2.00 10.42 -5.04
N ILE A 84 2.65 11.58 -4.92
CA ILE A 84 3.51 11.87 -3.77
C ILE A 84 2.69 11.88 -2.47
N VAL A 85 1.53 12.54 -2.46
CA VAL A 85 0.58 12.51 -1.32
C VAL A 85 0.21 11.08 -0.95
N TRP A 86 -0.18 10.26 -1.93
CA TRP A 86 -0.50 8.85 -1.73
C TRP A 86 0.67 8.07 -1.12
N VAL A 87 1.90 8.28 -1.59
CA VAL A 87 3.10 7.64 -1.02
C VAL A 87 3.32 8.06 0.43
N CYS A 88 3.17 9.34 0.77
CA CYS A 88 3.29 9.83 2.15
C CYS A 88 2.22 9.22 3.08
N LEU A 89 0.96 9.17 2.65
CA LEU A 89 -0.13 8.53 3.39
C LEU A 89 0.08 7.02 3.53
N THR A 90 0.55 6.35 2.47
CA THR A 90 0.83 4.92 2.48
C THR A 90 2.01 4.59 3.39
N ALA A 91 3.06 5.42 3.41
CA ALA A 91 4.18 5.32 4.33
C ALA A 91 3.72 5.43 5.79
N ARG A 92 2.88 6.41 6.12
CA ARG A 92 2.28 6.56 7.47
C ARG A 92 1.53 5.30 7.92
N VAL A 93 0.87 4.57 7.02
CA VAL A 93 0.12 3.34 7.34
C VAL A 93 1.00 2.09 7.38
N GLN A 94 1.83 1.87 6.35
CA GLN A 94 2.62 0.63 6.21
C GLN A 94 3.92 0.61 7.01
N LEU A 95 4.44 1.80 7.34
CA LEU A 95 5.67 2.01 8.11
C LEU A 95 5.41 2.75 9.43
N ALA A 96 4.18 2.68 9.94
CA ALA A 96 3.82 3.20 11.27
C ALA A 96 4.83 2.76 12.35
N ASP A 97 5.20 1.47 12.37
CA ASP A 97 6.16 0.89 13.32
C ASP A 97 7.62 1.36 13.13
N PHE A 98 7.98 1.82 11.92
CA PHE A 98 9.34 2.31 11.57
C PHE A 98 9.50 3.81 11.90
N VAL A 99 8.43 4.57 11.69
CA VAL A 99 8.33 5.99 12.02
C VAL A 99 8.08 6.18 13.52
N ILE A 100 7.18 5.39 14.12
CA ILE A 100 6.83 5.42 15.54
C ILE A 100 6.91 4.00 16.13
N PRO A 101 8.08 3.59 16.65
CA PRO A 101 8.20 2.30 17.33
C PRO A 101 7.21 2.19 18.50
N PRO A 102 6.53 1.05 18.70
CA PRO A 102 5.49 0.91 19.72
C PRO A 102 5.98 1.14 21.16
N VAL A 103 7.27 0.92 21.42
CA VAL A 103 7.94 1.26 22.69
C VAL A 103 8.02 2.78 22.90
N ALA A 104 8.25 3.53 21.81
CA ALA A 104 8.36 4.99 21.79
C ALA A 104 7.00 5.72 21.63
N ALA A 105 5.91 4.98 21.41
CA ALA A 105 4.54 5.52 21.41
C ALA A 105 3.99 5.76 22.83
N ARG A 106 4.58 5.12 23.85
CA ARG A 106 4.13 5.20 25.26
C ARG A 106 4.66 6.40 26.05
N ARG A 107 5.50 7.24 25.45
CA ARG A 107 6.09 8.44 26.07
C ARG A 107 5.95 9.64 25.12
N PRO A 108 5.76 10.87 25.63
CA PRO A 108 5.80 12.05 24.79
C PRO A 108 7.17 12.15 24.09
N PRO A 109 7.23 12.39 22.77
CA PRO A 109 8.49 12.45 22.05
C PRO A 109 9.26 13.73 22.41
N SER A 110 10.56 13.60 22.63
CA SER A 110 11.47 14.76 22.64
C SER A 110 11.55 15.37 21.24
N LEU A 111 11.97 16.64 21.13
CA LEU A 111 12.18 17.32 19.84
C LEU A 111 13.10 16.52 18.90
N ARG A 112 14.23 16.01 19.42
CA ARG A 112 15.14 15.11 18.67
C ARG A 112 14.46 13.82 18.24
N GLY A 113 13.59 13.27 19.08
CA GLY A 113 12.75 12.12 18.74
C GLY A 113 11.86 12.45 17.55
N LEU A 114 11.05 13.51 17.65
CA LEU A 114 10.13 13.97 16.60
C LEU A 114 10.85 14.22 15.26
N LEU A 115 11.95 14.97 15.27
CA LEU A 115 12.79 15.20 14.09
C LEU A 115 13.27 13.88 13.44
N THR A 116 13.69 12.91 14.24
CA THR A 116 14.10 11.58 13.73
C THR A 116 12.94 10.83 13.07
N ARG A 117 11.70 11.00 13.56
CA ARG A 117 10.49 10.39 12.96
C ARG A 117 10.20 11.00 11.59
N HIS A 118 10.17 12.33 11.49
CA HIS A 118 9.95 13.01 10.20
C HIS A 118 11.08 12.75 9.21
N ALA A 119 12.34 12.73 9.63
CA ALA A 119 13.48 12.38 8.77
C ALA A 119 13.35 10.96 8.18
N ARG A 120 12.92 9.98 8.99
CA ARG A 120 12.63 8.61 8.54
C ARG A 120 11.45 8.56 7.56
N ALA A 121 10.36 9.24 7.87
CA ALA A 121 9.17 9.27 7.00
C ALA A 121 9.46 9.98 5.65
N LEU A 122 10.22 11.06 5.67
CA LEU A 122 10.68 11.77 4.48
C LEU A 122 11.64 10.91 3.65
N PHE A 123 12.61 10.24 4.27
CA PHE A 123 13.48 9.28 3.57
C PHE A 123 12.69 8.18 2.86
N VAL A 124 11.68 7.61 3.53
CA VAL A 124 10.75 6.65 2.91
C VAL A 124 10.06 7.26 1.70
N ALA A 125 9.48 8.46 1.85
CA ALA A 125 8.74 9.11 0.78
C ALA A 125 9.64 9.38 -0.44
N LEU A 126 10.87 9.86 -0.21
CA LEU A 126 11.88 10.07 -1.25
C LEU A 126 12.26 8.76 -1.92
N ALA A 127 12.58 7.72 -1.17
CA ALA A 127 12.97 6.42 -1.69
C ALA A 127 11.85 5.74 -2.51
N ALA A 128 10.61 5.76 -2.01
CA ALA A 128 9.48 5.15 -2.68
C ALA A 128 9.06 5.91 -3.95
N ASN A 129 9.14 7.25 -3.98
CA ASN A 129 8.95 8.02 -5.21
C ASN A 129 10.11 7.83 -6.21
N SER A 130 11.35 7.72 -5.70
CA SER A 130 12.55 7.51 -6.53
C SER A 130 12.63 6.11 -7.16
N ALA A 131 12.04 5.08 -6.53
CA ALA A 131 12.20 3.69 -6.96
C ALA A 131 11.82 3.43 -8.43
N GLY A 132 10.74 4.04 -8.93
CA GLY A 132 10.33 3.88 -10.33
C GLY A 132 11.25 4.58 -11.33
N THR A 133 11.65 5.83 -11.02
CA THR A 133 12.54 6.63 -11.89
C THR A 133 13.96 6.04 -11.97
N THR A 134 14.45 5.45 -10.88
CA THR A 134 15.73 4.71 -10.83
C THR A 134 15.79 3.54 -11.82
N ILE A 135 14.68 2.83 -12.04
CA ILE A 135 14.64 1.67 -12.95
C ILE A 135 14.30 2.10 -14.39
N ILE A 136 13.31 2.98 -14.56
CA ILE A 136 12.74 3.28 -15.88
C ILE A 136 13.66 4.18 -16.70
N ARG A 137 14.26 5.23 -16.11
CA ARG A 137 14.99 6.23 -16.89
C ARG A 137 16.29 5.73 -17.52
N PRO A 138 17.11 4.90 -16.86
CA PRO A 138 18.30 4.31 -17.50
C PRO A 138 17.94 3.46 -18.73
N LEU A 139 16.78 2.80 -18.74
CA LEU A 139 16.28 2.04 -19.91
C LEU A 139 15.88 2.92 -21.10
N PHE A 140 15.76 4.23 -20.90
CA PHE A 140 15.56 5.26 -21.94
C PHE A 140 16.80 6.19 -22.06
N GLY A 141 17.98 5.74 -21.64
CA GLY A 141 19.24 6.51 -21.75
C GLY A 141 19.33 7.76 -20.87
N ALA A 142 18.43 7.94 -19.89
CA ALA A 142 18.35 9.13 -19.06
C ALA A 142 18.76 8.86 -17.60
N ALA A 143 19.48 9.79 -16.98
CA ALA A 143 19.78 9.74 -15.56
C ALA A 143 18.49 9.83 -14.70
N PRO A 144 18.43 9.16 -13.54
CA PRO A 144 17.35 9.32 -12.58
C PRO A 144 17.30 10.74 -11.99
N GLN A 145 16.15 11.41 -12.09
CA GLN A 145 15.94 12.77 -11.53
C GLN A 145 15.70 12.73 -10.01
N TYR A 146 16.75 12.47 -9.24
CA TYR A 146 16.66 12.53 -7.77
C TYR A 146 16.41 13.96 -7.27
N GLU A 147 17.06 14.98 -7.85
CA GLU A 147 16.89 16.38 -7.46
C GLU A 147 15.45 16.87 -7.62
N GLU A 148 14.84 16.67 -8.80
CA GLU A 148 13.43 17.01 -9.06
C GLU A 148 12.49 16.25 -8.10
N THR A 149 12.81 14.98 -7.81
CA THR A 149 12.06 14.18 -6.82
C THR A 149 12.16 14.79 -5.42
N VAL A 150 13.35 15.20 -4.96
CA VAL A 150 13.52 15.88 -3.65
C VAL A 150 12.74 17.20 -3.62
N ARG A 151 12.90 18.03 -4.66
CA ARG A 151 12.26 19.35 -4.79
C ARG A 151 10.74 19.28 -4.72
N LEU A 152 10.13 18.21 -5.26
CA LEU A 152 8.68 17.98 -5.19
C LEU A 152 8.24 17.29 -3.90
N VAL A 153 8.96 16.25 -3.44
CA VAL A 153 8.52 15.41 -2.32
C VAL A 153 8.60 16.13 -0.98
N VAL A 154 9.65 16.93 -0.73
CA VAL A 154 9.85 17.62 0.55
C VAL A 154 8.68 18.57 0.90
N PRO A 155 8.26 19.53 0.04
CA PRO A 155 7.16 20.43 0.39
C PRO A 155 5.80 19.69 0.49
N ILE A 156 5.54 18.72 -0.38
CA ILE A 156 4.30 17.94 -0.34
C ILE A 156 4.24 17.07 0.92
N TYR A 157 5.37 16.51 1.37
CA TYR A 157 5.44 15.79 2.64
C TYR A 157 4.97 16.68 3.79
N PHE A 158 5.57 17.86 4.00
CA PHE A 158 5.15 18.78 5.06
C PHE A 158 3.69 19.22 4.94
N LEU A 159 3.18 19.45 3.73
CA LEU A 159 1.76 19.73 3.50
C LEU A 159 0.86 18.57 3.97
N VAL A 160 1.22 17.31 3.70
CA VAL A 160 0.49 16.14 4.17
C VAL A 160 0.54 16.03 5.70
N GLU A 161 1.68 16.29 6.33
CA GLU A 161 1.78 16.30 7.81
C GLU A 161 0.84 17.37 8.41
N ILE A 162 0.81 18.60 7.85
CA ILE A 162 -0.08 19.68 8.28
C ILE A 162 -1.56 19.31 8.09
N VAL A 163 -1.93 18.71 6.96
CA VAL A 163 -3.32 18.33 6.66
C VAL A 163 -3.80 17.17 7.55
N VAL A 164 -2.95 16.19 7.83
CA VAL A 164 -3.34 15.01 8.62
C VAL A 164 -3.29 15.28 10.12
N ASP A 165 -2.24 15.95 10.64
CA ASP A 165 -2.06 16.12 12.09
C ASP A 165 -2.57 17.49 12.58
N GLY A 166 -2.42 18.54 11.78
CA GLY A 166 -2.87 19.90 12.09
C GLY A 166 -4.37 20.09 11.82
N LEU A 167 -4.80 19.91 10.56
CA LEU A 167 -6.22 20.03 10.15
C LEU A 167 -7.06 18.79 10.50
N ARG A 168 -6.42 17.68 10.92
CA ARG A 168 -7.09 16.43 11.34
C ARG A 168 -8.01 15.82 10.28
N VAL A 169 -7.70 16.00 8.99
CA VAL A 169 -8.51 15.47 7.90
C VAL A 169 -8.49 13.93 7.92
N PRO A 170 -9.63 13.24 7.82
CA PRO A 170 -9.67 11.78 7.91
C PRO A 170 -8.80 11.07 6.87
N MET A 171 -7.78 10.35 7.32
CA MET A 171 -6.90 9.56 6.45
C MET A 171 -7.64 8.62 5.47
N PRO A 172 -8.77 7.97 5.80
CA PRO A 172 -9.52 7.17 4.83
C PRO A 172 -10.00 7.97 3.61
N ALA A 173 -10.43 9.23 3.81
CA ALA A 173 -10.89 10.10 2.72
C ALA A 173 -9.70 10.52 1.84
N LEU A 174 -8.60 10.96 2.46
CA LEU A 174 -7.38 11.32 1.74
C LEU A 174 -6.81 10.15 0.92
N ASN A 175 -6.80 8.95 1.49
CA ASN A 175 -6.38 7.74 0.79
C ASN A 175 -7.34 7.40 -0.37
N ALA A 176 -8.66 7.56 -0.21
CA ALA A 176 -9.59 7.30 -1.31
C ALA A 176 -9.41 8.30 -2.47
N ILE A 177 -9.25 9.60 -2.17
CA ILE A 177 -9.02 10.63 -3.18
C ILE A 177 -7.67 10.39 -3.89
N ALA A 178 -6.58 10.30 -3.13
CA ALA A 178 -5.25 10.11 -3.70
C ALA A 178 -5.11 8.76 -4.42
N GLY A 179 -5.76 7.70 -3.93
CA GLY A 179 -5.80 6.38 -4.59
C GLY A 179 -6.52 6.40 -5.94
N LEU A 180 -7.59 7.20 -6.08
CA LEU A 180 -8.26 7.44 -7.36
C LEU A 180 -7.33 8.18 -8.34
N SER A 181 -6.72 9.28 -7.90
CA SER A 181 -5.74 10.03 -8.71
C SER A 181 -4.56 9.17 -9.14
N VAL A 182 -4.02 8.31 -8.26
CA VAL A 182 -2.94 7.38 -8.61
C VAL A 182 -3.39 6.32 -9.60
N SER A 183 -4.64 5.84 -9.49
CA SER A 183 -5.22 4.92 -10.48
C SER A 183 -5.22 5.57 -11.87
N TRP A 184 -5.65 6.82 -11.97
CA TRP A 184 -5.65 7.60 -13.21
C TRP A 184 -4.23 7.82 -13.75
N LEU A 185 -3.30 8.25 -12.89
CA LEU A 185 -1.91 8.46 -13.26
C LEU A 185 -1.32 7.20 -13.88
N LYS A 186 -1.52 6.04 -13.26
CA LYS A 186 -0.94 4.78 -13.71
C LYS A 186 -1.60 4.26 -14.99
N ALA A 187 -2.91 4.46 -15.17
CA ALA A 187 -3.62 4.14 -16.40
C ALA A 187 -3.17 5.02 -17.59
N VAL A 188 -2.97 6.33 -17.40
CA VAL A 188 -2.45 7.22 -18.46
C VAL A 188 -0.97 6.98 -18.73
N THR A 189 -0.17 6.73 -17.68
CA THR A 189 1.29 6.56 -17.79
C THR A 189 1.64 5.27 -18.54
N ILE A 190 0.90 4.18 -18.38
CA ILE A 190 1.21 2.94 -19.10
C ILE A 190 1.01 3.09 -20.61
N SER A 191 -0.04 3.78 -21.06
CA SER A 191 -0.26 4.10 -22.47
C SER A 191 0.85 5.01 -23.04
N LYS A 192 1.27 6.04 -22.30
CA LYS A 192 2.43 6.88 -22.67
C LYS A 192 3.72 6.06 -22.80
N LEU A 193 3.97 5.16 -21.85
CA LEU A 193 5.13 4.29 -21.87
C LEU A 193 5.11 3.35 -23.08
N VAL A 194 3.94 2.83 -23.50
CA VAL A 194 3.80 2.08 -24.76
C VAL A 194 4.23 2.93 -25.96
N MET A 195 3.75 4.18 -26.06
CA MET A 195 4.07 5.05 -27.19
C MET A 195 5.57 5.42 -27.24
N GLN A 196 6.14 5.83 -26.10
CA GLN A 196 7.57 6.13 -25.99
C GLN A 196 8.44 4.90 -26.28
N TRP A 197 7.96 3.73 -25.87
CA TRP A 197 8.60 2.46 -26.12
C TRP A 197 8.61 2.06 -27.61
N GLN A 198 7.47 2.20 -28.29
CA GLN A 198 7.35 1.93 -29.73
C GLN A 198 8.18 2.88 -30.60
N ALA A 199 8.52 4.07 -30.08
CA ALA A 199 9.40 5.03 -30.73
C ALA A 199 10.90 4.81 -30.43
N SER A 200 11.25 3.84 -29.58
CA SER A 200 12.66 3.51 -29.26
C SER A 200 13.27 2.60 -30.35
N ALA A 201 14.53 2.82 -30.69
CA ALA A 201 15.25 1.96 -31.64
C ALA A 201 15.40 0.51 -31.13
N ASP A 202 15.61 0.33 -29.82
CA ASP A 202 15.86 -0.97 -29.18
C ASP A 202 14.60 -1.56 -28.51
N ALA A 203 13.47 -1.56 -29.23
CA ALA A 203 12.14 -1.90 -28.70
C ALA A 203 11.90 -3.42 -28.41
N HIS A 204 12.79 -4.09 -27.65
CA HIS A 204 12.66 -5.50 -27.24
C HIS A 204 11.59 -5.79 -26.14
N PRO A 205 10.50 -6.57 -26.40
CA PRO A 205 9.32 -6.68 -25.53
C PRO A 205 9.54 -7.00 -24.04
N LEU A 206 10.59 -7.76 -23.69
CA LEU A 206 10.96 -8.03 -22.29
C LEU A 206 11.28 -6.75 -21.50
N THR A 207 11.94 -5.77 -22.13
CA THR A 207 12.27 -4.49 -21.49
C THR A 207 11.02 -3.67 -21.20
N PHE A 208 10.02 -3.71 -22.09
CA PHE A 208 8.72 -3.09 -21.84
C PHE A 208 7.95 -3.74 -20.67
N VAL A 209 8.06 -5.06 -20.51
CA VAL A 209 7.55 -5.77 -19.33
C VAL A 209 8.23 -5.30 -18.05
N VAL A 210 9.55 -5.10 -18.06
CA VAL A 210 10.31 -4.53 -16.93
C VAL A 210 9.86 -3.10 -16.62
N VAL A 211 9.77 -2.23 -17.63
CA VAL A 211 9.30 -0.82 -17.49
C VAL A 211 7.87 -0.77 -16.93
N SER A 212 6.95 -1.56 -17.45
CA SER A 212 5.56 -1.65 -16.98
C SER A 212 5.49 -2.13 -15.53
N SER A 213 6.26 -3.16 -15.18
CA SER A 213 6.34 -3.70 -13.82
C SER A 213 6.94 -2.70 -12.84
N ALA A 214 8.01 -1.99 -13.22
CA ALA A 214 8.63 -0.94 -12.43
C ALA A 214 7.65 0.22 -12.18
N ASN A 215 6.97 0.72 -13.22
CA ASN A 215 5.96 1.78 -13.09
C ASN A 215 4.85 1.36 -12.12
N LEU A 216 4.34 0.13 -12.24
CA LEU A 216 3.22 -0.34 -11.44
C LEU A 216 3.61 -0.78 -10.03
N TYR A 217 4.88 -1.07 -9.72
CA TYR A 217 5.21 -1.75 -8.46
C TYR A 217 6.50 -1.33 -7.72
N ALA A 218 7.44 -0.62 -8.33
CA ALA A 218 8.73 -0.29 -7.68
C ALA A 218 8.58 0.37 -6.30
N SER A 219 7.68 1.35 -6.16
CA SER A 219 7.39 2.02 -4.88
C SER A 219 6.81 1.04 -3.84
N GLY A 220 5.99 0.08 -4.27
CA GLY A 220 5.40 -0.93 -3.39
C GLY A 220 6.43 -1.96 -2.90
N VAL A 221 7.40 -2.33 -3.75
CA VAL A 221 8.57 -3.13 -3.35
C VAL A 221 9.38 -2.37 -2.30
N MET A 222 9.68 -1.09 -2.55
CA MET A 222 10.50 -0.29 -1.63
C MET A 222 9.85 -0.13 -0.25
N LEU A 223 8.54 0.13 -0.18
CA LEU A 223 7.81 0.17 1.09
C LEU A 223 7.82 -1.18 1.83
N ARG A 224 7.64 -2.31 1.11
CA ARG A 224 7.73 -3.65 1.71
C ARG A 224 9.14 -3.95 2.23
N PHE A 225 10.17 -3.61 1.46
CA PHE A 225 11.58 -3.78 1.84
C PHE A 225 11.90 -3.00 3.12
N LEU A 226 11.55 -1.71 3.19
CA LEU A 226 11.77 -0.87 4.37
C LEU A 226 10.99 -1.38 5.59
N SER A 227 9.76 -1.89 5.39
CA SER A 227 8.94 -2.49 6.46
C SER A 227 9.58 -3.77 7.02
N HIS A 228 10.10 -4.61 6.13
CA HIS A 228 10.79 -5.84 6.49
C HIS A 228 12.10 -5.54 7.24
N TYR A 229 12.96 -4.71 6.66
CA TYR A 229 14.26 -4.32 7.24
C TYR A 229 14.12 -3.71 8.64
N ASN A 230 13.07 -2.91 8.89
CA ASN A 230 12.77 -2.38 10.23
C ASN A 230 12.47 -3.48 11.26
N ARG A 231 11.86 -4.59 10.84
CA ARG A 231 11.39 -5.67 11.73
C ARG A 231 12.46 -6.73 11.98
N THR A 232 13.30 -7.01 10.99
CA THR A 232 14.29 -8.11 11.05
C THR A 232 15.73 -7.64 11.14
N HIS A 233 16.03 -6.38 10.83
CA HIS A 233 17.37 -5.85 10.56
C HIS A 233 18.15 -6.63 9.49
N ARG A 234 17.46 -7.45 8.69
CA ARG A 234 18.02 -8.24 7.59
C ARG A 234 17.67 -7.57 6.27
N VAL A 235 18.66 -7.49 5.38
CA VAL A 235 18.50 -6.85 4.06
C VAL A 235 17.43 -7.56 3.25
N LEU A 236 17.40 -8.90 3.24
CA LEU A 236 16.46 -9.66 2.41
C LEU A 236 16.20 -11.06 2.96
N GLU A 237 15.16 -11.23 3.79
CA GLU A 237 14.63 -12.56 4.12
C GLU A 237 13.47 -12.91 3.18
N LEU A 238 13.83 -13.35 1.98
CA LEU A 238 12.90 -13.85 0.96
C LEU A 238 12.31 -15.20 1.42
N SER A 239 11.30 -15.16 2.28
CA SER A 239 10.41 -16.31 2.44
C SER A 239 9.74 -16.63 1.09
N MET A 240 9.51 -17.90 0.81
CA MET A 240 8.90 -18.33 -0.47
C MET A 240 7.55 -17.64 -0.75
N SER A 241 6.81 -17.29 0.30
CA SER A 241 5.58 -16.49 0.21
C SER A 241 5.82 -15.06 -0.30
N VAL A 242 6.89 -14.39 0.15
CA VAL A 242 7.27 -13.06 -0.36
C VAL A 242 7.76 -13.16 -1.80
N PHE A 243 8.59 -14.16 -2.13
CA PHE A 243 9.04 -14.41 -3.50
C PHE A 243 7.86 -14.60 -4.45
N TRP A 244 6.94 -15.52 -4.11
CA TRP A 244 5.74 -15.79 -4.91
C TRP A 244 4.84 -14.55 -5.05
N SER A 245 4.68 -13.75 -3.98
CA SER A 245 3.94 -12.49 -4.05
C SER A 245 4.59 -11.48 -5.02
N VAL A 246 5.93 -11.39 -5.06
CA VAL A 246 6.64 -10.53 -6.01
C VAL A 246 6.45 -11.04 -7.44
N VAL A 247 6.60 -12.36 -7.68
CA VAL A 247 6.39 -12.98 -8.99
C VAL A 247 4.97 -12.78 -9.50
N GLN A 248 3.95 -13.01 -8.66
CA GLN A 248 2.55 -12.77 -9.01
C GLN A 248 2.28 -11.31 -9.41
N ILE A 249 2.85 -10.34 -8.66
CA ILE A 249 2.62 -8.92 -8.94
C ILE A 249 3.40 -8.46 -10.17
N ALA A 250 4.60 -9.00 -10.41
CA ALA A 250 5.36 -8.79 -11.64
C ALA A 250 4.59 -9.35 -12.85
N GLY A 251 4.13 -10.62 -12.79
CA GLY A 251 3.33 -11.25 -13.84
C GLY A 251 2.03 -10.51 -14.15
N ALA A 252 1.28 -10.08 -13.12
CA ALA A 252 0.07 -9.28 -13.33
C ALA A 252 0.37 -7.90 -13.95
N SER A 253 1.49 -7.27 -13.56
CA SER A 253 1.90 -5.98 -14.13
C SER A 253 2.42 -6.11 -15.57
N ALA A 254 3.09 -7.23 -15.88
CA ALA A 254 3.52 -7.61 -17.23
C ALA A 254 2.32 -7.84 -18.16
N ALA A 255 1.34 -8.63 -17.72
CA ALA A 255 0.12 -8.91 -18.46
C ALA A 255 -0.66 -7.63 -18.79
N ILE A 256 -0.80 -6.71 -17.83
CA ILE A 256 -1.47 -5.42 -18.06
C ILE A 256 -0.65 -4.50 -18.98
N GLY A 257 0.69 -4.59 -18.96
CA GLY A 257 1.55 -3.98 -19.98
C GLY A 257 1.23 -4.51 -21.38
N ILE A 258 1.20 -5.83 -21.56
CA ILE A 258 0.88 -6.47 -22.85
C ILE A 258 -0.53 -6.06 -23.33
N VAL A 259 -1.53 -6.04 -22.45
CA VAL A 259 -2.89 -5.55 -22.75
C VAL A 259 -2.86 -4.10 -23.23
N ALA A 260 -2.14 -3.20 -22.56
CA ALA A 260 -1.99 -1.81 -22.97
C ALA A 260 -1.27 -1.67 -24.33
N HIS A 261 -0.27 -2.51 -24.60
CA HIS A 261 0.44 -2.54 -25.89
C HIS A 261 -0.49 -2.95 -27.04
N VAL A 262 -1.27 -4.03 -26.86
CA VAL A 262 -2.25 -4.47 -27.86
C VAL A 262 -3.37 -3.43 -28.04
N ALA A 263 -3.85 -2.81 -26.95
CA ALA A 263 -4.83 -1.72 -27.00
C ALA A 263 -4.34 -0.56 -27.87
N ASN A 264 -3.09 -0.12 -27.69
CA ASN A 264 -2.49 0.96 -28.48
C ASN A 264 -2.39 0.58 -29.97
N HIS A 265 -1.96 -0.66 -30.28
CA HIS A 265 -1.91 -1.15 -31.65
C HIS A 265 -3.30 -1.21 -32.32
N PHE A 266 -4.34 -1.60 -31.58
CA PHE A 266 -5.71 -1.60 -32.09
C PHE A 266 -6.30 -0.20 -32.24
N THR A 267 -5.86 0.77 -31.43
CA THR A 267 -6.29 2.18 -31.56
C THR A 267 -5.88 2.79 -32.91
N GLN A 268 -4.77 2.32 -33.49
CA GLN A 268 -4.31 2.72 -34.83
C GLN A 268 -5.17 2.15 -35.97
N ARG A 269 -6.10 1.23 -35.71
CA ARG A 269 -6.97 0.60 -36.70
C ARG A 269 -8.43 0.96 -36.42
N GLN A 270 -9.05 1.74 -37.31
CA GLN A 270 -10.40 2.29 -37.12
C GLN A 270 -11.46 1.21 -36.88
N GLU A 271 -11.32 0.05 -37.52
CA GLU A 271 -12.19 -1.13 -37.35
C GLU A 271 -12.13 -1.77 -35.94
N ARG A 272 -11.03 -1.59 -35.20
CA ARG A 272 -10.77 -2.26 -33.91
C ARG A 272 -10.90 -1.34 -32.69
N GLN A 273 -11.51 -0.18 -32.84
CA GLN A 273 -11.69 0.77 -31.73
C GLN A 273 -12.49 0.19 -30.56
N LEU A 274 -13.45 -0.71 -30.81
CA LEU A 274 -14.18 -1.41 -29.75
C LEU A 274 -13.29 -2.39 -28.97
N GLU A 275 -12.43 -3.14 -29.66
CA GLU A 275 -11.43 -4.03 -29.04
C GLU A 275 -10.42 -3.21 -28.20
N ALA A 276 -9.92 -2.09 -28.74
CA ALA A 276 -9.04 -1.18 -28.03
C ALA A 276 -9.67 -0.63 -26.74
N ARG A 277 -10.93 -0.18 -26.81
CA ARG A 277 -11.70 0.28 -25.64
C ARG A 277 -11.87 -0.83 -24.59
N ALA A 278 -12.17 -2.07 -25.00
CA ALA A 278 -12.28 -3.21 -24.09
C ALA A 278 -10.94 -3.53 -23.37
N LEU A 279 -9.82 -3.44 -24.08
CA LEU A 279 -8.49 -3.64 -23.50
C LEU A 279 -8.09 -2.47 -22.56
N TYR A 280 -8.40 -1.22 -22.93
CA TYR A 280 -8.21 -0.07 -22.02
C TYR A 280 -9.10 -0.14 -20.77
N PHE A 281 -10.28 -0.75 -20.85
CA PHE A 281 -11.10 -1.04 -19.67
C PHE A 281 -10.36 -1.96 -18.70
N CYS A 282 -9.72 -3.03 -19.18
CA CYS A 282 -8.90 -3.91 -18.34
C CYS A 282 -7.74 -3.15 -17.66
N VAL A 283 -7.10 -2.22 -18.36
CA VAL A 283 -6.02 -1.38 -17.81
C VAL A 283 -6.55 -0.44 -16.70
N ALA A 284 -7.64 0.28 -16.97
CA ALA A 284 -8.26 1.20 -16.00
C ALA A 284 -8.79 0.45 -14.77
N TRP A 285 -9.49 -0.66 -15.00
CA TRP A 285 -10.01 -1.55 -13.95
C TRP A 285 -8.89 -2.10 -13.06
N PHE A 286 -7.78 -2.56 -13.64
CA PHE A 286 -6.63 -3.02 -12.87
C PHE A 286 -6.04 -1.92 -11.99
N ALA A 287 -5.86 -0.71 -12.53
CA ALA A 287 -5.33 0.41 -11.76
C ALA A 287 -6.26 0.78 -10.58
N LEU A 288 -7.56 0.91 -10.83
CA LEU A 288 -8.58 1.21 -9.82
C LEU A 288 -8.68 0.09 -8.75
N ASN A 289 -8.66 -1.18 -9.17
CA ASN A 289 -8.65 -2.32 -8.26
C ASN A 289 -7.38 -2.35 -7.37
N LYS A 290 -6.23 -1.94 -7.92
CA LYS A 290 -4.93 -1.94 -7.24
C LYS A 290 -4.76 -0.80 -6.24
N TYR A 291 -5.12 0.44 -6.59
CA TYR A 291 -4.86 1.62 -5.76
C TYR A 291 -6.09 2.18 -5.05
N TRP A 292 -7.29 2.10 -5.65
CA TRP A 292 -8.49 2.77 -5.12
C TRP A 292 -9.43 1.86 -4.33
N ARG A 293 -9.65 0.61 -4.76
CA ARG A 293 -10.62 -0.33 -4.14
C ARG A 293 -10.51 -0.44 -2.63
N LYS A 294 -9.30 -0.66 -2.10
CA LYS A 294 -9.09 -0.88 -0.66
C LYS A 294 -9.34 0.41 0.16
N PRO A 295 -8.75 1.57 -0.19
CA PRO A 295 -9.13 2.86 0.41
C PRO A 295 -10.63 3.14 0.37
N LEU A 296 -11.27 2.92 -0.78
CA LEU A 296 -12.70 3.12 -0.98
C LEU A 296 -13.53 2.22 -0.03
N GLY A 297 -13.18 0.95 0.11
CA GLY A 297 -13.82 0.05 1.08
C GLY A 297 -13.66 0.51 2.54
N VAL A 298 -12.48 1.01 2.93
CA VAL A 298 -12.29 1.58 4.28
C VAL A 298 -13.14 2.83 4.48
N LEU A 299 -13.24 3.70 3.46
CA LEU A 299 -14.06 4.90 3.51
C LEU A 299 -15.57 4.59 3.59
N LEU A 300 -16.06 3.66 2.77
CA LEU A 300 -17.46 3.24 2.77
C LEU A 300 -17.86 2.54 4.08
N VAL A 301 -16.99 1.69 4.64
CA VAL A 301 -17.22 1.10 5.96
C VAL A 301 -17.27 2.17 7.05
N LEU A 302 -16.42 3.20 6.98
CA LEU A 302 -16.44 4.31 7.95
C LEU A 302 -17.78 5.09 7.91
N PHE A 303 -18.30 5.38 6.71
CA PHE A 303 -19.55 6.13 6.56
C PHE A 303 -20.81 5.28 6.86
N PHE A 304 -20.87 4.04 6.36
CA PHE A 304 -22.09 3.22 6.39
C PHE A 304 -22.11 2.14 7.47
N VAL A 305 -21.00 1.91 8.17
CA VAL A 305 -20.90 0.96 9.30
C VAL A 305 -20.10 1.58 10.46
N PRO A 306 -20.55 2.70 11.06
CA PRO A 306 -19.80 3.45 12.08
C PRO A 306 -19.47 2.63 13.35
N ASN A 307 -20.21 1.55 13.62
CA ASN A 307 -19.94 0.64 14.74
C ASN A 307 -18.86 -0.42 14.47
N ALA A 308 -18.28 -0.49 13.26
CA ALA A 308 -17.21 -1.43 12.94
C ALA A 308 -15.88 -1.04 13.62
N THR A 309 -15.62 0.25 13.84
CA THR A 309 -14.40 0.77 14.46
C THR A 309 -14.32 0.57 15.98
N THR A 310 -15.45 0.36 16.66
CA THR A 310 -15.50 0.15 18.13
C THR A 310 -15.23 -1.29 18.56
N GLN A 311 -15.40 -2.29 17.69
CA GLN A 311 -15.08 -3.69 18.02
C GLN A 311 -13.56 -4.01 18.05
N GLY A 312 -12.72 -3.13 17.49
CA GLY A 312 -11.26 -3.27 17.50
C GLY A 312 -10.55 -2.69 18.73
N LYS A 313 -11.28 -2.03 19.65
CA LYS A 313 -10.73 -1.50 20.90
C LYS A 313 -11.54 -2.02 22.09
N THR A 314 -11.08 -3.12 22.67
CA THR A 314 -11.57 -3.59 23.97
C THR A 314 -11.51 -2.44 24.99
N LYS A 315 -12.65 -2.13 25.63
CA LYS A 315 -12.70 -1.20 26.77
C LYS A 315 -11.60 -1.57 27.77
N PRO A 316 -10.85 -0.61 28.34
CA PRO A 316 -10.11 -0.89 29.56
C PRO A 316 -11.13 -1.31 30.63
N LYS A 317 -10.90 -2.46 31.27
CA LYS A 317 -11.64 -2.80 32.49
C LYS A 317 -11.17 -1.84 33.58
N THR A 318 -12.06 -0.98 34.02
CA THR A 318 -11.94 -0.32 35.32
C THR A 318 -12.23 -1.35 36.41
N ASN A 319 -11.19 -1.70 37.17
CA ASN A 319 -11.30 -2.10 38.57
C ASN A 319 -10.67 -0.97 39.38
#